data_AF-A0AAW6GG93-F1
#
_entry.id   AF-A0AAW6GG93-F1
#
_cell.length_a   1.000
_cell.length_b   1.000
_cell.length_c   1.000
_cell.angle_alpha   90.00
_cell.angle_beta   90.00
_cell.angle_gamma   90.00
#
_symmetry.space_group_name_H-M   'P 1'
#
loop_
_entity.id
_entity.type
_entity.pdbx_description
1 polymer ?
#
loop_
_entity_poly.entity_id
_entity_poly.type
_entity_poly.pdbx_seq_one_letter_code
_entity_poly.pdbx_strand_id
1 'polypeptide(L)'
;MKAIYFFLFSLCLQAATAQPLQRVAPEQVGMDSRKLMYADEAIETAISNKDIPGAVLAVVRNGKMAYLKAYGNKRIYPNVEPMTANTIFDMASCSKSMSTAVCTMILAERGKLRMLDPVSLYIPHFKNWESEDGKEKKVIRIADLMTHTSGLPPYAPVAELEKQYGSPNPDGLMEYIATCKRDFKPQTDFQYSCLNFITLQHIIETISGQSLRDFARENLFDVLGMEHTDYLPCQRDKDGNWITIVDKGTRKQGHKENNVANSQFSIRNSQLNNIAPTEKQPNGQVLCGQVHDPLARVMNGGISGNAGVFSCADDIAILCAALQNGGEWNGCRILSPLGVKAMRTVPRTTASLGRTLGWDNFTAYASNNGDLFGPNTYGHTGYTGTSIIIDPDNNTSVILLINAVHPEDGHSVVRLRSLVANAVAASICPIPRIYTDHYYKRFLQFMDEPAITSKDIVMLGNSLTEGGGDWSARLGKKNVRNRGIIGDEVMGIYDRLHQILPGHPAKLFLLIGVNDISHDLAPDSIVDMIRMTVERIRKESPDTKLYLQSLLPFNESFGRYKKLTGKTDMVPEINSRLEAFAKEEGIAYINLFPLFTEKGTNVLRSELTGDGLHLNEDGYKIWVKAIKKKI
;
A
#
# COMPACT_ATOMS: atom_id res chain seq x y z
N MET A 1 -10.23 29.38 59.86
CA MET A 1 -9.49 28.66 58.81
C MET A 1 -10.49 27.90 57.94
N LYS A 2 -10.54 28.19 56.64
CA LYS A 2 -11.28 27.39 55.65
C LYS A 2 -10.31 27.06 54.52
N ALA A 3 -10.05 25.79 54.29
CA ALA A 3 -9.12 25.35 53.25
C ALA A 3 -9.80 25.45 51.87
N ILE A 4 -9.12 26.09 50.92
CA ILE A 4 -9.54 26.17 49.52
C ILE A 4 -8.85 25.02 48.79
N TYR A 5 -9.63 24.05 48.31
CA TYR A 5 -9.13 22.99 47.44
C TYR A 5 -9.03 23.51 46.01
N PHE A 6 -7.81 23.75 45.53
CA PHE A 6 -7.53 23.95 44.11
C PHE A 6 -7.58 22.61 43.39
N PHE A 7 -8.62 22.38 42.59
CA PHE A 7 -8.61 21.29 41.60
C PHE A 7 -7.76 21.72 40.41
N LEU A 8 -6.54 21.20 40.34
CA LEU A 8 -5.70 21.26 39.14
C LEU A 8 -6.30 20.33 38.07
N PHE A 9 -7.02 20.91 37.12
CA PHE A 9 -7.33 20.23 35.86
C PHE A 9 -6.03 20.07 35.06
N SER A 10 -5.35 18.95 35.24
CA SER A 10 -4.25 18.54 34.38
C SER A 10 -4.82 18.15 33.03
N LEU A 11 -4.85 19.09 32.07
CA LEU A 11 -5.06 18.75 30.66
C LEU A 11 -3.86 17.90 30.21
N CYS A 12 -4.00 16.58 30.33
CA CYS A 12 -3.18 15.66 29.57
C CYS A 12 -3.54 15.84 28.09
N LEU A 13 -2.77 16.68 27.39
CA LEU A 13 -2.60 16.52 25.95
C LEU A 13 -2.03 15.12 25.73
N GLN A 14 -2.91 14.16 25.44
CA GLN A 14 -2.50 12.96 24.73
C GLN A 14 -1.96 13.46 23.39
N ALA A 15 -0.63 13.46 23.27
CA ALA A 15 -0.01 13.51 21.96
C ALA A 15 -0.58 12.31 21.19
N ALA A 16 -1.40 12.58 20.18
CA ALA A 16 -1.93 11.56 19.31
C ALA A 16 -0.73 10.94 18.59
N THR A 17 -0.25 9.79 19.09
CA THR A 17 0.79 9.02 18.42
C THR A 17 0.30 8.71 17.02
N ALA A 18 1.09 9.00 16.00
CA ALA A 18 0.74 8.71 14.62
C ALA A 18 0.39 7.22 14.50
N GLN A 19 -0.89 6.90 14.33
CA GLN A 19 -1.34 5.54 14.15
C GLN A 19 -1.35 5.24 12.65
N PRO A 20 -0.59 4.22 12.20
CA PRO A 20 -0.71 3.76 10.82
C PRO A 20 -2.12 3.22 10.59
N LEU A 21 -2.56 3.20 9.33
CA LEU A 21 -3.82 2.60 8.95
C LEU A 21 -3.93 1.17 9.47
N GLN A 22 -5.09 0.84 10.08
CA GLN A 22 -5.34 -0.53 10.52
C GLN A 22 -5.27 -1.46 9.31
N ARG A 23 -4.26 -2.33 9.28
CA ARG A 23 -4.18 -3.42 8.29
C ARG A 23 -5.19 -4.50 8.65
N VAL A 24 -5.98 -4.89 7.66
CA VAL A 24 -7.08 -5.87 7.76
C VAL A 24 -7.03 -6.81 6.57
N ALA A 25 -7.64 -7.99 6.68
CA ALA A 25 -7.79 -8.84 5.51
C ALA A 25 -8.74 -8.17 4.49
N PRO A 26 -8.54 -8.36 3.16
CA PRO A 26 -9.39 -7.80 2.10
C PRO A 26 -10.88 -8.02 2.37
N GLU A 27 -11.24 -9.20 2.87
CA GLU A 27 -12.63 -9.59 3.12
C GLU A 27 -13.30 -8.68 4.15
N GLN A 28 -12.57 -8.20 5.16
CA GLN A 28 -13.09 -7.33 6.22
C GLN A 28 -13.50 -5.93 5.72
N VAL A 29 -13.18 -5.59 4.46
CA VAL A 29 -13.62 -4.35 3.79
C VAL A 29 -14.39 -4.64 2.50
N GLY A 30 -14.88 -5.88 2.32
CA GLY A 30 -15.69 -6.29 1.17
C GLY A 30 -14.87 -6.45 -0.12
N MET A 31 -13.65 -6.95 -0.03
CA MET A 31 -12.79 -7.29 -1.17
C MET A 31 -12.48 -8.78 -1.20
N ASP A 32 -12.43 -9.39 -2.38
CA ASP A 32 -12.01 -10.78 -2.58
C ASP A 32 -10.49 -10.85 -2.80
N SER A 33 -9.75 -11.40 -1.84
CA SER A 33 -8.29 -11.50 -1.94
C SER A 33 -7.81 -12.34 -3.15
N ARG A 34 -8.64 -13.26 -3.66
CA ARG A 34 -8.32 -14.09 -4.84
C ARG A 34 -8.29 -13.25 -6.11
N LYS A 35 -9.07 -12.15 -6.16
CA LYS A 35 -9.04 -11.18 -7.27
C LYS A 35 -7.81 -10.27 -7.21
N LEU A 36 -7.34 -9.95 -6.01
CA LEU A 36 -6.09 -9.20 -5.82
C LEU A 36 -4.85 -9.95 -6.32
N MET A 37 -4.90 -11.29 -6.42
CA MET A 37 -3.83 -12.06 -7.05
C MET A 37 -3.60 -11.73 -8.53
N TYR A 38 -4.59 -11.18 -9.25
CA TYR A 38 -4.36 -10.70 -10.62
C TYR A 38 -3.47 -9.45 -10.64
N ALA A 39 -3.44 -8.66 -9.55
CA ALA A 39 -2.47 -7.58 -9.38
C ALA A 39 -1.07 -8.15 -9.09
N ASP A 40 -0.97 -9.18 -8.24
CA ASP A 40 0.29 -9.90 -8.00
C ASP A 40 0.87 -10.46 -9.30
N GLU A 41 0.05 -11.17 -10.09
CA GLU A 41 0.46 -11.77 -11.37
C GLU A 41 0.94 -10.72 -12.37
N ALA A 42 0.25 -9.58 -12.49
CA ALA A 42 0.68 -8.48 -13.35
C ALA A 42 2.03 -7.87 -12.91
N ILE A 43 2.24 -7.71 -11.60
CA ILE A 43 3.48 -7.18 -11.02
C ILE A 43 4.64 -8.17 -11.21
N GLU A 44 4.46 -9.44 -10.86
CA GLU A 44 5.49 -10.47 -11.01
C GLU A 44 5.83 -10.73 -12.48
N THR A 45 4.85 -10.62 -13.40
CA THR A 45 5.10 -10.65 -14.86
C THR A 45 6.01 -9.49 -15.28
N ALA A 46 5.76 -8.27 -14.83
CA ALA A 46 6.60 -7.11 -15.14
C ALA A 46 8.03 -7.25 -14.55
N ILE A 47 8.16 -7.84 -13.35
CA ILE A 47 9.47 -8.16 -12.75
C ILE A 47 10.19 -9.23 -13.56
N SER A 48 9.50 -10.31 -13.97
CA SER A 48 10.06 -11.40 -14.79
C SER A 48 10.51 -10.92 -16.16
N ASN A 49 9.77 -10.00 -16.78
CA ASN A 49 10.13 -9.34 -18.03
C ASN A 49 11.29 -8.34 -17.89
N LYS A 50 11.66 -7.98 -16.66
CA LYS A 50 12.60 -6.91 -16.29
C LYS A 50 12.13 -5.51 -16.64
N ASP A 51 10.82 -5.30 -16.80
CA ASP A 51 10.22 -3.98 -16.98
C ASP A 51 10.31 -3.12 -15.70
N ILE A 52 10.42 -3.78 -14.54
CA ILE A 52 10.69 -3.18 -13.22
C ILE A 52 11.58 -4.11 -12.38
N PRO A 53 12.38 -3.58 -11.43
CA PRO A 53 13.16 -4.41 -10.50
C PRO A 53 12.31 -5.00 -9.35
N GLY A 54 11.19 -4.34 -9.03
CA GLY A 54 10.33 -4.66 -7.89
C GLY A 54 9.23 -3.61 -7.68
N ALA A 55 8.33 -3.88 -6.74
CA ALA A 55 7.14 -3.06 -6.46
C ALA A 55 6.74 -3.06 -4.98
N VAL A 56 5.98 -2.05 -4.55
CA VAL A 56 5.11 -2.09 -3.39
C VAL A 56 3.70 -1.70 -3.83
N LEU A 57 2.72 -2.57 -3.56
CA LEU A 57 1.30 -2.30 -3.77
C LEU A 57 0.62 -2.12 -2.42
N ALA A 58 -0.05 -0.99 -2.24
CA ALA A 58 -0.97 -0.73 -1.14
C ALA A 58 -2.38 -0.43 -1.67
N VAL A 59 -3.39 -0.95 -0.98
CA VAL A 59 -4.80 -0.63 -1.25
C VAL A 59 -5.47 -0.20 0.05
N VAL A 60 -5.99 1.02 0.04
CA VAL A 60 -6.81 1.56 1.14
C VAL A 60 -8.27 1.40 0.76
N ARG A 61 -9.08 0.86 1.65
CA ARG A 61 -10.53 0.85 1.48
C ARG A 61 -11.23 1.02 2.82
N ASN A 62 -12.29 1.84 2.83
CA ASN A 62 -13.06 2.12 4.04
C ASN A 62 -12.20 2.58 5.23
N GLY A 63 -11.19 3.43 4.98
CA GLY A 63 -10.28 3.95 5.99
C GLY A 63 -9.35 2.91 6.61
N LYS A 64 -9.09 1.78 5.94
CA LYS A 64 -8.23 0.69 6.39
C LYS A 64 -7.28 0.22 5.29
N MET A 65 -6.12 -0.31 5.67
CA MET A 65 -5.16 -0.91 4.74
C MET A 65 -5.62 -2.33 4.42
N ALA A 66 -6.29 -2.50 3.28
CA ALA A 66 -6.87 -3.76 2.82
C ALA A 66 -5.82 -4.71 2.21
N TYR A 67 -4.79 -4.13 1.61
CA TYR A 67 -3.69 -4.86 0.99
C TYR A 67 -2.41 -4.06 1.15
N LEU A 68 -1.32 -4.74 1.49
CA LEU A 68 0.04 -4.18 1.51
C LEU A 68 1.01 -5.34 1.25
N LYS A 69 1.75 -5.25 0.14
CA LYS A 69 2.70 -6.28 -0.30
C LYS A 69 3.89 -5.67 -1.05
N ALA A 70 5.06 -6.23 -0.84
CA ALA A 70 6.30 -5.91 -1.54
C ALA A 70 6.71 -7.07 -2.46
N TYR A 71 7.32 -6.75 -3.60
CA TYR A 71 7.65 -7.67 -4.69
C TYR A 71 9.05 -7.36 -5.23
N GLY A 72 9.78 -8.40 -5.64
CA GLY A 72 11.10 -8.26 -6.24
C GLY A 72 12.11 -7.50 -5.37
N ASN A 73 12.85 -6.59 -5.99
CA ASN A 73 14.01 -5.91 -5.41
C ASN A 73 13.86 -4.39 -5.50
N LYS A 74 14.25 -3.66 -4.45
CA LYS A 74 14.37 -2.19 -4.50
C LYS A 74 15.59 -1.74 -5.31
N ARG A 75 16.59 -2.62 -5.44
CA ARG A 75 17.84 -2.39 -6.18
C ARG A 75 18.28 -3.68 -6.85
N ILE A 76 18.70 -3.60 -8.11
CA ILE A 76 19.39 -4.70 -8.82
C ILE A 76 20.81 -4.34 -9.27
N TYR A 77 21.21 -3.07 -9.20
CA TYR A 77 22.57 -2.61 -9.49
C TYR A 77 23.03 -1.55 -8.45
N PRO A 78 24.31 -1.56 -8.01
CA PRO A 78 25.37 -2.51 -8.37
C PRO A 78 25.25 -3.86 -7.63
N ASN A 79 24.43 -3.90 -6.57
CA ASN A 79 24.13 -5.06 -5.75
C ASN A 79 22.62 -5.27 -5.68
N VAL A 80 22.17 -6.52 -5.56
CA VAL A 80 20.75 -6.85 -5.39
C VAL A 80 20.33 -6.61 -3.94
N GLU A 81 19.24 -5.86 -3.72
CA GLU A 81 18.62 -5.68 -2.41
C GLU A 81 17.10 -5.90 -2.50
N PRO A 82 16.51 -6.76 -1.65
CA PRO A 82 15.09 -7.08 -1.69
C PRO A 82 14.22 -5.86 -1.40
N MET A 83 13.02 -5.83 -1.99
CA MET A 83 12.01 -4.83 -1.70
C MET A 83 11.39 -5.07 -0.32
N THR A 84 10.98 -4.00 0.36
CA THR A 84 10.23 -4.06 1.63
C THR A 84 9.01 -3.14 1.55
N ALA A 85 7.97 -3.37 2.35
CA ALA A 85 6.78 -2.50 2.36
C ALA A 85 7.12 -1.04 2.71
N ASN A 86 8.12 -0.85 3.58
CA ASN A 86 8.58 0.44 4.08
C ASN A 86 9.69 1.06 3.18
N THR A 87 9.88 0.56 1.95
CA THR A 87 10.78 1.18 0.98
C THR A 87 10.26 2.58 0.63
N ILE A 88 11.17 3.56 0.62
CA ILE A 88 10.88 4.95 0.28
C ILE A 88 11.23 5.16 -1.20
N PHE A 89 10.33 5.78 -1.97
CA PHE A 89 10.49 6.02 -3.41
C PHE A 89 10.53 7.52 -3.71
N ASP A 90 11.25 7.89 -4.78
CA ASP A 90 11.05 9.20 -5.43
C ASP A 90 9.66 9.21 -6.06
N MET A 91 8.78 10.06 -5.54
CA MET A 91 7.40 10.19 -6.00
C MET A 91 7.28 10.92 -7.34
N ALA A 92 8.38 11.52 -7.82
CA ALA A 92 8.47 12.29 -9.04
C ALA A 92 7.25 13.22 -9.18
N SER A 93 6.51 13.13 -10.29
CA SER A 93 5.35 13.99 -10.54
C SER A 93 4.15 13.80 -9.60
N CYS A 94 4.05 12.72 -8.81
CA CYS A 94 3.00 12.62 -7.77
C CYS A 94 3.14 13.73 -6.71
N SER A 95 4.36 14.28 -6.51
CA SER A 95 4.64 15.45 -5.66
C SER A 95 3.71 16.63 -5.91
N LYS A 96 3.31 16.85 -7.17
CA LYS A 96 2.38 17.90 -7.60
C LYS A 96 1.06 17.80 -6.84
N SER A 97 0.43 16.63 -6.89
CA SER A 97 -0.90 16.39 -6.37
C SER A 97 -0.89 16.13 -4.88
N MET A 98 0.07 15.33 -4.39
CA MET A 98 0.12 14.91 -2.99
C MET A 98 0.59 16.01 -2.03
N SER A 99 1.32 17.02 -2.52
CA SER A 99 1.88 18.10 -1.69
C SER A 99 1.60 19.49 -2.25
N THR A 100 2.18 19.87 -3.39
CA THR A 100 2.13 21.27 -3.88
C THR A 100 0.70 21.79 -4.07
N ALA A 101 -0.20 20.97 -4.63
CA ALA A 101 -1.61 21.30 -4.78
C ALA A 101 -2.36 21.39 -3.44
N VAL A 102 -2.09 20.48 -2.51
CA VAL A 102 -2.68 20.49 -1.16
C VAL A 102 -2.24 21.76 -0.40
N CYS A 103 -0.95 22.09 -0.43
CA CYS A 103 -0.40 23.32 0.14
C CYS A 103 -1.01 24.59 -0.47
N THR A 104 -1.23 24.60 -1.78
CA THR A 104 -1.95 25.70 -2.47
C THR A 104 -3.38 25.84 -1.95
N MET A 105 -4.08 24.73 -1.74
CA MET A 105 -5.45 24.72 -1.20
C MET A 105 -5.52 25.09 0.28
N ILE A 106 -4.52 24.71 1.09
CA ILE A 106 -4.38 25.16 2.49
C ILE A 106 -4.28 26.69 2.54
N LEU A 107 -3.49 27.31 1.66
CA LEU A 107 -3.42 28.78 1.56
C LEU A 107 -4.75 29.39 1.07
N ALA A 108 -5.48 28.70 0.19
CA ALA A 108 -6.81 29.14 -0.25
C ALA A 108 -7.84 29.12 0.88
N GLU A 109 -7.92 28.05 1.67
CA GLU A 109 -8.82 27.95 2.84
C GLU A 109 -8.46 28.94 3.94
N ARG A 110 -7.17 29.28 4.09
CA ARG A 110 -6.69 30.35 4.99
C ARG A 110 -6.92 31.77 4.45
N GLY A 111 -7.58 31.93 3.29
CA GLY A 111 -7.86 33.22 2.67
C GLY A 111 -6.61 33.98 2.22
N LYS A 112 -5.48 33.29 1.99
CA LYS A 112 -4.20 33.89 1.60
C LYS A 112 -3.99 33.97 0.08
N LEU A 113 -4.74 33.18 -0.68
CA LEU A 113 -4.84 33.27 -2.14
C LEU A 113 -6.24 32.88 -2.62
N ARG A 114 -6.56 33.18 -3.88
CA ARG A 114 -7.77 32.67 -4.53
C ARG A 114 -7.42 31.98 -5.85
N MET A 115 -8.22 30.99 -6.23
CA MET A 115 -8.06 30.28 -7.52
C MET A 115 -8.13 31.22 -8.74
N LEU A 116 -8.80 32.37 -8.62
CA LEU A 116 -8.86 33.40 -9.66
C LEU A 116 -7.79 34.50 -9.54
N ASP A 117 -6.89 34.40 -8.56
CA ASP A 117 -5.63 35.16 -8.42
C ASP A 117 -4.90 35.34 -9.77
N PRO A 118 -4.59 36.54 -10.34
CA PRO A 118 -3.58 36.56 -11.40
C PRO A 118 -2.23 36.14 -10.83
N VAL A 119 -1.46 35.33 -11.56
CA VAL A 119 -0.10 34.92 -11.13
C VAL A 119 0.79 36.15 -10.86
N SER A 120 0.60 37.22 -11.63
CA SER A 120 1.32 38.48 -11.48
C SER A 120 1.05 39.24 -10.17
N LEU A 121 0.08 38.82 -9.34
CA LEU A 121 -0.10 39.36 -7.99
C LEU A 121 1.03 38.92 -7.05
N TYR A 122 1.54 37.71 -7.26
CA TYR A 122 2.56 37.07 -6.43
C TYR A 122 3.96 37.12 -7.09
N ILE A 123 4.00 37.15 -8.43
CA ILE A 123 5.24 37.23 -9.22
C ILE A 123 5.12 38.43 -10.19
N PRO A 124 5.47 39.66 -9.77
CA PRO A 124 5.11 40.90 -10.50
C PRO A 124 5.54 40.95 -11.98
N HIS A 125 6.63 40.29 -12.34
CA HIS A 125 7.17 40.24 -13.70
C HIS A 125 6.67 39.06 -14.55
N PHE A 126 5.76 38.24 -14.02
CA PHE A 126 5.18 37.10 -14.74
C PHE A 126 4.32 37.58 -15.91
N LYS A 127 4.81 37.34 -17.13
CA LYS A 127 4.09 37.66 -18.36
C LYS A 127 2.88 36.74 -18.53
N ASN A 128 1.75 37.34 -18.92
CA ASN A 128 0.54 36.65 -19.28
C ASN A 128 0.61 36.08 -20.71
N TRP A 129 -0.41 35.34 -21.15
CA TRP A 129 -0.51 34.98 -22.57
C TRP A 129 -0.89 36.19 -23.42
N GLU A 130 -0.30 36.26 -24.61
CA GLU A 130 -0.50 37.30 -25.62
C GLU A 130 -0.55 36.61 -27.00
N SER A 131 -1.48 37.02 -27.86
CA SER A 131 -1.58 36.49 -29.23
C SER A 131 -0.34 36.83 -30.05
N GLU A 132 -0.06 36.06 -31.11
CA GLU A 132 1.15 36.27 -31.94
C GLU A 132 1.15 37.63 -32.67
N ASP A 133 -0.02 38.26 -32.83
CA ASP A 133 -0.18 39.62 -33.37
C ASP A 133 -0.27 40.72 -32.29
N GLY A 134 -0.11 40.38 -31.01
CA GLY A 134 -0.13 41.29 -29.86
C GLY A 134 -1.51 41.89 -29.50
N LYS A 135 -2.59 41.54 -30.22
CA LYS A 135 -3.90 42.18 -30.08
C LYS A 135 -4.74 41.66 -28.91
N GLU A 136 -4.58 40.39 -28.55
CA GLU A 136 -5.30 39.80 -27.41
C GLU A 136 -4.33 39.44 -26.28
N LYS A 137 -4.73 39.72 -25.03
CA LYS A 137 -4.00 39.30 -23.83
C LYS A 137 -4.94 38.57 -22.88
N LYS A 138 -4.49 37.45 -22.32
CA LYS A 138 -5.27 36.62 -21.39
C LYS A 138 -4.46 36.38 -20.12
N VAL A 139 -5.00 36.89 -19.01
CA VAL A 139 -4.44 36.72 -17.67
C VAL A 139 -4.39 35.25 -17.28
N ILE A 140 -3.22 34.78 -16.85
CA ILE A 140 -3.00 33.45 -16.27
C ILE A 140 -3.31 33.53 -14.77
N ARG A 141 -4.11 32.56 -14.28
CA ARG A 141 -4.57 32.50 -12.89
C ARG A 141 -4.05 31.27 -12.16
N ILE A 142 -4.14 31.29 -10.83
CA ILE A 142 -3.75 30.15 -9.97
C ILE A 142 -4.42 28.84 -10.41
N ALA A 143 -5.73 28.88 -10.73
CA ALA A 143 -6.46 27.73 -11.25
C ALA A 143 -5.80 27.15 -12.52
N ASP A 144 -5.40 28.00 -13.46
CA ASP A 144 -4.83 27.58 -14.75
C ASP A 144 -3.48 26.86 -14.57
N LEU A 145 -2.72 27.20 -13.53
CA LEU A 145 -1.53 26.46 -13.13
C LEU A 145 -1.90 25.06 -12.59
N MET A 146 -2.86 25.00 -11.66
CA MET A 146 -3.28 23.75 -11.01
C MET A 146 -3.94 22.75 -11.97
N THR A 147 -4.62 23.23 -13.02
CA THR A 147 -5.29 22.42 -14.05
C THR A 147 -4.43 22.15 -15.28
N HIS A 148 -3.21 22.67 -15.37
CA HIS A 148 -2.37 22.61 -16.58
C HIS A 148 -3.00 23.24 -17.84
N THR A 149 -3.71 24.35 -17.67
CA THR A 149 -4.38 25.10 -18.75
C THR A 149 -3.88 26.55 -18.84
N SER A 150 -2.63 26.80 -18.47
CA SER A 150 -1.97 28.12 -18.39
C SER A 150 -1.28 28.57 -19.68
N GLY A 151 -1.04 27.65 -20.62
CA GLY A 151 -0.16 27.87 -21.75
C GLY A 151 1.34 27.76 -21.44
N LEU A 152 1.78 27.52 -20.19
CA LEU A 152 3.22 27.35 -19.92
C LEU A 152 3.77 26.06 -20.55
N PRO A 153 4.93 26.10 -21.25
CA PRO A 153 5.57 24.96 -21.89
C PRO A 153 5.72 23.74 -20.97
N PRO A 154 5.82 22.51 -21.51
CA PRO A 154 5.82 21.30 -20.70
C PRO A 154 7.03 21.21 -19.76
N TYR A 155 8.18 21.70 -20.23
CA TYR A 155 9.48 21.60 -19.55
C TYR A 155 10.40 22.77 -19.95
N ALA A 156 11.54 22.91 -19.28
CA ALA A 156 12.56 23.94 -19.55
C ALA A 156 13.91 23.31 -19.95
N PRO A 157 14.75 23.99 -20.75
CA PRO A 157 16.02 23.46 -21.24
C PRO A 157 17.10 23.49 -20.13
N VAL A 158 17.12 22.46 -19.28
CA VAL A 158 17.96 22.39 -18.06
C VAL A 158 19.43 22.73 -18.33
N ALA A 159 20.06 22.15 -19.36
CA ALA A 159 21.47 22.38 -19.67
C ALA A 159 21.78 23.83 -20.12
N GLU A 160 20.82 24.51 -20.76
CA GLU A 160 20.96 25.92 -21.16
C GLU A 160 20.82 26.83 -19.93
N LEU A 161 19.84 26.55 -19.07
CA LEU A 161 19.62 27.30 -17.83
C LEU A 161 20.77 27.11 -16.83
N GLU A 162 21.31 25.90 -16.69
CA GLU A 162 22.49 25.62 -15.85
C GLU A 162 23.72 26.40 -16.37
N LYS A 163 23.92 26.45 -17.69
CA LYS A 163 25.00 27.23 -18.30
C LYS A 163 24.81 28.74 -18.11
N GLN A 164 23.57 29.24 -18.12
CA GLN A 164 23.25 30.66 -18.00
C GLN A 164 23.28 31.17 -16.56
N TYR A 165 22.74 30.39 -15.61
CA TYR A 165 22.47 30.82 -14.24
C TYR A 165 23.29 30.05 -13.17
N GLY A 166 23.96 28.96 -13.54
CA GLY A 166 24.54 28.00 -12.60
C GLY A 166 23.50 27.05 -12.00
N SER A 167 23.97 26.10 -11.20
CA SER A 167 23.14 25.09 -10.51
C SER A 167 23.56 24.92 -9.04
N PRO A 168 22.59 24.78 -8.10
CA PRO A 168 21.18 25.10 -8.26
C PRO A 168 20.93 26.61 -8.38
N ASN A 169 19.94 27.01 -9.18
CA ASN A 169 19.48 28.40 -9.27
C ASN A 169 17.95 28.48 -9.48
N PRO A 170 17.16 28.39 -8.39
CA PRO A 170 15.70 28.56 -8.41
C PRO A 170 15.22 29.88 -9.00
N ASP A 171 15.95 30.97 -8.73
CA ASP A 171 15.53 32.32 -9.11
C ASP A 171 15.69 32.53 -10.64
N GLY A 172 16.80 32.06 -11.23
CA GLY A 172 17.00 32.05 -12.69
C GLY A 172 16.03 31.11 -13.44
N LEU A 173 15.65 30.00 -12.81
CA LEU A 173 14.56 29.15 -13.32
C LEU A 173 13.20 29.89 -13.28
N MET A 174 12.90 30.59 -12.19
CA MET A 174 11.68 31.39 -12.09
C MET A 174 11.66 32.57 -13.08
N GLU A 175 12.81 33.21 -13.34
CA GLU A 175 12.97 34.25 -14.36
C GLU A 175 12.65 33.71 -15.77
N TYR A 176 13.17 32.53 -16.12
CA TYR A 176 12.82 31.85 -17.36
C TYR A 176 11.31 31.58 -17.47
N ILE A 177 10.70 30.98 -16.44
CA ILE A 177 9.26 30.66 -16.43
C ILE A 177 8.39 31.93 -16.49
N ALA A 178 8.80 33.00 -15.81
CA ALA A 178 8.12 34.29 -15.83
C ALA A 178 8.17 34.97 -17.22
N THR A 179 9.10 34.57 -18.11
CA THR A 179 9.34 35.27 -19.38
C THR A 179 9.18 34.44 -20.66
N CYS A 180 9.22 33.10 -20.61
CA CYS A 180 9.16 32.17 -21.76
C CYS A 180 7.86 32.28 -22.61
N LYS A 181 7.79 31.65 -23.80
CA LYS A 181 6.55 31.64 -24.63
C LYS A 181 5.41 30.95 -23.86
N ARG A 182 4.16 31.36 -24.13
CA ARG A 182 2.95 30.63 -23.71
C ARG A 182 2.35 30.02 -24.97
N ASP A 183 2.28 28.70 -25.03
CA ASP A 183 2.02 27.95 -26.27
C ASP A 183 0.57 28.12 -26.76
N PHE A 184 -0.38 28.25 -25.84
CA PHE A 184 -1.81 28.41 -26.13
C PHE A 184 -2.48 29.34 -25.12
N LYS A 185 -3.68 29.80 -25.49
CA LYS A 185 -4.49 30.72 -24.70
C LYS A 185 -5.03 30.03 -23.43
N PRO A 186 -4.87 30.62 -22.23
CA PRO A 186 -5.33 30.00 -21.00
C PRO A 186 -6.79 29.55 -21.06
N GLN A 187 -7.02 28.32 -20.59
CA GLN A 187 -8.31 27.61 -20.55
C GLN A 187 -8.84 27.07 -21.90
N THR A 188 -8.15 27.27 -23.03
CA THR A 188 -8.60 26.72 -24.33
C THR A 188 -8.03 25.34 -24.67
N ASP A 189 -6.96 24.92 -24.00
CA ASP A 189 -6.28 23.64 -24.22
C ASP A 189 -5.62 23.14 -22.92
N PHE A 190 -5.07 21.93 -22.94
CA PHE A 190 -4.36 21.28 -21.85
C PHE A 190 -2.95 20.85 -22.29
N GLN A 191 -1.93 21.23 -21.53
CA GLN A 191 -0.56 20.77 -21.75
C GLN A 191 0.08 20.49 -20.40
N TYR A 192 0.40 19.22 -20.15
CA TYR A 192 1.05 18.80 -18.92
C TYR A 192 2.42 19.50 -18.79
N SER A 193 2.62 20.22 -17.69
CA SER A 193 3.75 21.14 -17.51
C SER A 193 4.29 21.12 -16.08
N CYS A 194 5.61 20.92 -15.96
CA CYS A 194 6.32 21.07 -14.69
C CYS A 194 6.40 22.53 -14.25
N LEU A 195 6.44 23.48 -15.19
CA LEU A 195 6.63 24.91 -14.93
C LEU A 195 5.47 25.51 -14.13
N ASN A 196 4.24 25.01 -14.35
CA ASN A 196 3.07 25.39 -13.55
C ASN A 196 3.26 25.16 -12.05
N PHE A 197 3.79 24.00 -11.69
CA PHE A 197 3.92 23.60 -10.29
C PHE A 197 5.16 24.20 -9.62
N ILE A 198 6.22 24.49 -10.37
CA ILE A 198 7.34 25.33 -9.91
C ILE A 198 6.86 26.78 -9.67
N THR A 199 5.95 27.29 -10.51
CA THR A 199 5.31 28.60 -10.28
C THR A 199 4.48 28.58 -9.00
N LEU A 200 3.67 27.53 -8.77
CA LEU A 200 2.89 27.37 -7.53
C LEU A 200 3.77 27.26 -6.28
N GLN A 201 4.93 26.58 -6.35
CA GLN A 201 5.93 26.61 -5.28
C GLN A 201 6.34 28.04 -4.94
N HIS A 202 6.79 28.82 -5.93
CA HIS A 202 7.27 30.17 -5.66
C HIS A 202 6.17 31.06 -5.03
N ILE A 203 4.92 30.86 -5.44
CA ILE A 203 3.75 31.54 -4.84
C ILE A 203 3.54 31.11 -3.38
N ILE A 204 3.61 29.81 -3.06
CA ILE A 204 3.54 29.31 -1.68
C ILE A 204 4.66 29.93 -0.82
N GLU A 205 5.88 29.97 -1.34
CA GLU A 205 7.06 30.52 -0.65
C GLU A 205 6.92 32.04 -0.44
N THR A 206 6.40 32.77 -1.44
CA THR A 206 6.13 34.22 -1.36
C THR A 206 5.06 34.54 -0.31
N ILE A 207 4.00 33.73 -0.22
CA ILE A 207 2.87 33.96 0.71
C ILE A 207 3.22 33.55 2.14
N SER A 208 3.97 32.46 2.32
CA SER A 208 4.29 31.89 3.63
C SER A 208 5.56 32.43 4.26
N GLY A 209 6.52 32.89 3.45
CA GLY A 209 7.89 33.19 3.89
C GLY A 209 8.73 31.96 4.24
N GLN A 210 8.20 30.75 4.00
CA GLN A 210 8.85 29.45 4.24
C GLN A 210 9.29 28.81 2.91
N SER A 211 10.13 27.78 2.96
CA SER A 211 10.32 26.89 1.81
C SER A 211 9.05 26.05 1.58
N LEU A 212 8.82 25.57 0.35
CA LEU A 212 7.72 24.62 0.10
C LEU A 212 7.84 23.36 0.97
N ARG A 213 9.08 22.92 1.25
CA ARG A 213 9.34 21.77 2.12
C ARG A 213 8.83 22.02 3.54
N ASP A 214 9.22 23.12 4.15
CA ASP A 214 8.82 23.42 5.54
C ASP A 214 7.33 23.67 5.64
N PHE A 215 6.74 24.37 4.67
CA PHE A 215 5.31 24.57 4.61
C PHE A 215 4.55 23.24 4.48
N ALA A 216 4.98 22.33 3.61
CA ALA A 216 4.38 21.00 3.47
C ALA A 216 4.57 20.15 4.73
N ARG A 217 5.75 20.18 5.35
CA ARG A 217 6.03 19.48 6.60
C ARG A 217 5.10 19.95 7.72
N GLU A 218 5.08 21.25 8.02
CA GLU A 218 4.32 21.84 9.12
C GLU A 218 2.79 21.79 8.95
N ASN A 219 2.29 21.77 7.70
CA ASN A 219 0.87 21.94 7.42
C ASN A 219 0.20 20.71 6.78
N LEU A 220 0.97 19.68 6.46
CA LEU A 220 0.48 18.47 5.80
C LEU A 220 1.14 17.18 6.34
N PHE A 221 2.46 17.03 6.23
CA PHE A 221 3.11 15.75 6.59
C PHE A 221 3.11 15.50 8.10
N ASP A 222 3.56 16.46 8.91
CA ASP A 222 3.57 16.34 10.39
C ASP A 222 2.13 16.30 10.93
N VAL A 223 1.19 17.01 10.29
CA VAL A 223 -0.23 17.04 10.66
C VAL A 223 -0.88 15.65 10.52
N LEU A 224 -0.56 14.91 9.45
CA LEU A 224 -1.08 13.56 9.22
C LEU A 224 -0.24 12.45 9.87
N GLY A 225 0.96 12.75 10.39
CA GLY A 225 1.89 11.76 10.92
C GLY A 225 2.61 10.96 9.84
N MET A 226 2.90 11.57 8.69
CA MET A 226 3.61 10.96 7.56
C MET A 226 5.13 10.95 7.82
N GLU A 227 5.58 10.09 8.74
CA GLU A 227 6.97 10.02 9.24
C GLU A 227 8.03 9.61 8.18
N HIS A 228 7.63 9.09 7.03
CA HIS A 228 8.52 8.69 5.93
C HIS A 228 8.40 9.60 4.71
N THR A 229 7.71 10.73 4.85
CA THR A 229 7.45 11.68 3.75
C THR A 229 8.16 13.00 4.01
N ASP A 230 8.97 13.42 3.03
CA ASP A 230 9.60 14.74 3.01
C ASP A 230 9.87 15.15 1.55
N TYR A 231 10.16 16.44 1.33
CA TYR A 231 11.04 16.77 0.20
C TYR A 231 12.46 16.43 0.65
N LEU A 232 13.17 15.59 -0.10
CA LEU A 232 14.49 15.11 0.32
C LEU A 232 15.63 15.76 -0.51
N PRO A 233 16.14 16.93 -0.11
CA PRO A 233 17.47 17.38 -0.48
C PRO A 233 18.49 16.55 0.34
N CYS A 234 18.97 15.44 -0.22
CA CYS A 234 19.80 14.44 0.47
C CYS A 234 21.23 14.89 0.78
N GLN A 235 21.93 14.27 1.75
CA GLN A 235 23.40 14.38 1.85
C GLN A 235 24.10 13.15 2.46
N ARG A 236 25.14 12.66 1.76
CA ARG A 236 26.38 12.14 2.36
C ARG A 236 27.62 12.62 1.62
N ASP A 237 28.59 13.09 2.38
CA ASP A 237 29.98 13.36 2.03
C ASP A 237 30.92 12.62 3.03
N LYS A 238 32.20 12.31 2.75
CA LYS A 238 33.03 12.62 1.56
C LYS A 238 33.54 11.38 0.81
N ASP A 239 33.40 10.20 1.38
CA ASP A 239 33.96 8.94 0.88
C ASP A 239 32.90 7.83 0.65
N GLY A 240 31.64 8.21 0.36
CA GLY A 240 30.53 7.29 0.08
C GLY A 240 29.21 8.00 -0.24
N ASN A 241 29.17 8.78 -1.32
CA ASN A 241 28.43 10.05 -1.34
C ASN A 241 27.09 10.08 -2.12
N TRP A 242 26.10 10.77 -1.53
CA TRP A 242 24.81 11.14 -2.15
C TRP A 242 24.43 12.57 -1.72
N ILE A 243 24.81 13.64 -2.43
CA ILE A 243 24.53 15.03 -1.99
C ILE A 243 23.63 15.87 -2.88
N THR A 244 22.79 16.67 -2.22
CA THR A 244 22.00 17.81 -2.66
C THR A 244 21.54 18.55 -1.38
N ILE A 245 22.42 19.30 -0.69
CA ILE A 245 22.00 20.30 0.31
C ILE A 245 22.77 21.60 0.07
N VAL A 246 22.04 22.70 -0.13
CA VAL A 246 22.36 23.97 0.52
C VAL A 246 21.04 24.61 0.97
N ASP A 247 20.61 24.33 2.20
CA ASP A 247 19.76 25.29 2.91
C ASP A 247 20.68 26.31 3.60
N LYS A 248 20.45 27.59 3.29
CA LYS A 248 21.01 28.73 4.00
C LYS A 248 19.95 29.80 4.19
N GLY A 249 18.87 29.44 4.88
CA GLY A 249 18.11 30.31 5.78
C GLY A 249 17.71 31.67 5.20
N THR A 250 16.47 31.74 4.70
CA THR A 250 15.80 32.94 4.16
C THR A 250 16.40 33.52 2.87
N ARG A 251 15.57 33.60 1.81
CA ARG A 251 15.76 34.58 0.74
C ARG A 251 15.76 35.97 1.42
N LYS A 252 16.92 36.65 1.46
CA LYS A 252 17.14 37.81 2.34
C LYS A 252 16.22 39.00 2.05
N GLN A 253 15.44 39.41 3.06
CA GLN A 253 15.59 40.75 3.67
C GLN A 253 14.85 40.85 5.02
N GLY A 254 15.58 41.13 6.11
CA GLY A 254 15.06 41.86 7.27
C GLY A 254 14.60 41.09 8.52
N HIS A 255 14.29 39.80 8.48
CA HIS A 255 13.85 39.07 9.67
C HIS A 255 15.01 38.39 10.43
N LYS A 256 15.00 38.56 11.77
CA LYS A 256 16.05 38.04 12.67
C LYS A 256 16.10 36.52 12.68
N GLU A 257 17.31 35.99 12.71
CA GLU A 257 17.62 34.58 12.98
C GLU A 257 17.06 34.18 14.36
N ASN A 258 15.97 33.42 14.36
CA ASN A 258 15.63 32.59 15.52
C ASN A 258 16.36 31.25 15.34
N ASN A 259 17.29 30.95 16.25
CA ASN A 259 18.05 29.70 16.27
C ASN A 259 17.12 28.48 16.39
N VAL A 260 16.77 27.86 15.26
CA VAL A 260 16.24 26.49 15.22
C VAL A 260 17.38 25.54 14.89
N ALA A 261 18.27 25.36 15.86
CA ALA A 261 19.17 24.21 15.84
C ALA A 261 18.32 22.93 15.94
N ASN A 262 18.56 21.97 15.05
CA ASN A 262 17.80 20.72 14.86
C ASN A 262 16.47 20.83 14.09
N SER A 263 16.52 21.30 12.84
CA SER A 263 15.55 20.88 11.81
C SER A 263 15.77 19.37 11.50
N GLN A 264 15.23 18.49 12.33
CA GLN A 264 15.21 17.05 12.02
C GLN A 264 14.39 16.83 10.75
N PHE A 265 14.97 16.18 9.74
CA PHE A 265 14.23 15.59 8.63
C PHE A 265 13.21 14.59 9.20
N SER A 266 11.98 14.56 8.66
CA SER A 266 10.99 13.55 9.04
C SER A 266 11.55 12.14 8.77
N ILE A 267 12.14 11.98 7.59
CA ILE A 267 13.01 10.86 7.21
C ILE A 267 14.33 10.96 8.00
N ARG A 268 14.40 10.24 9.11
CA ARG A 268 15.57 10.12 9.99
C ARG A 268 16.72 9.46 9.24
N ASN A 269 17.97 9.77 9.62
CA ASN A 269 19.19 9.22 8.98
C ASN A 269 19.24 7.67 8.90
N SER A 270 18.52 6.95 9.76
CA SER A 270 18.39 5.49 9.72
C SER A 270 17.48 4.96 8.60
N GLN A 271 16.51 5.76 8.13
CA GLN A 271 15.58 5.43 7.05
C GLN A 271 16.18 5.67 5.65
N LEU A 272 17.29 6.40 5.53
CA LEU A 272 17.99 6.62 4.25
C LEU A 272 18.39 5.30 3.55
N ASN A 273 18.67 4.24 4.31
CA ASN A 273 18.97 2.90 3.78
C ASN A 273 17.76 2.22 3.09
N ASN A 274 16.55 2.71 3.35
CA ASN A 274 15.31 2.18 2.78
C ASN A 274 14.88 2.89 1.48
N ILE A 275 15.64 3.86 0.99
CA ILE A 275 15.34 4.54 -0.27
C ILE A 275 15.66 3.63 -1.46
N ALA A 276 14.73 3.51 -2.41
CA ALA A 276 14.95 2.86 -3.70
C ALA A 276 15.79 3.78 -4.61
N PRO A 277 16.96 3.34 -5.12
CA PRO A 277 17.70 4.09 -6.12
C PRO A 277 16.95 4.10 -7.46
N THR A 278 16.95 5.23 -8.16
CA THR A 278 16.43 5.37 -9.52
C THR A 278 17.55 5.11 -10.54
N GLU A 279 17.80 6.02 -11.47
CA GLU A 279 18.59 5.78 -12.68
C GLU A 279 20.11 5.83 -12.45
N LYS A 280 20.82 4.92 -13.13
CA LYS A 280 22.29 4.87 -13.23
C LYS A 280 22.79 5.99 -14.13
N GLN A 281 23.51 6.94 -13.54
CA GLN A 281 24.13 8.05 -14.23
C GLN A 281 25.37 7.61 -15.04
N PRO A 282 25.84 8.39 -16.03
CA PRO A 282 26.99 8.03 -16.88
C PRO A 282 28.30 7.77 -16.12
N ASN A 283 28.45 8.29 -14.90
CA ASN A 283 29.59 8.04 -14.01
C ASN A 283 29.51 6.69 -13.25
N GLY A 284 28.45 5.92 -13.45
CA GLY A 284 28.21 4.61 -12.81
C GLY A 284 27.46 4.65 -11.48
N GLN A 285 27.15 5.82 -10.93
CA GLN A 285 26.37 5.96 -9.68
C GLN A 285 24.85 5.89 -9.95
N VAL A 286 24.05 5.33 -9.04
CA VAL A 286 22.58 5.18 -9.18
C VAL A 286 21.81 6.13 -8.27
N LEU A 287 21.17 7.17 -8.83
CA LEU A 287 20.52 8.26 -8.08
C LEU A 287 19.70 7.74 -6.87
N CYS A 288 20.18 7.98 -5.65
CA CYS A 288 19.55 7.45 -4.43
C CYS A 288 19.35 8.58 -3.41
N GLY A 289 18.10 8.83 -3.05
CA GLY A 289 17.71 10.03 -2.28
C GLY A 289 17.83 11.35 -3.06
N GLN A 290 18.31 11.32 -4.30
CA GLN A 290 18.33 12.43 -5.24
C GLN A 290 17.12 12.36 -6.16
N VAL A 291 16.45 13.49 -6.39
CA VAL A 291 15.30 13.57 -7.31
C VAL A 291 15.73 13.18 -8.72
N HIS A 292 14.97 12.29 -9.37
CA HIS A 292 15.25 11.84 -10.74
C HIS A 292 15.13 13.00 -11.74
N ASP A 293 13.99 13.72 -11.71
CA ASP A 293 13.64 14.86 -12.56
C ASP A 293 14.77 15.92 -12.59
N PRO A 294 15.46 16.11 -13.73
CA PRO A 294 16.60 17.02 -13.81
C PRO A 294 16.25 18.48 -13.51
N LEU A 295 15.03 18.94 -13.81
CA LEU A 295 14.63 20.33 -13.56
C LEU A 295 14.49 20.60 -12.05
N ALA A 296 13.86 19.67 -11.32
CA ALA A 296 13.79 19.70 -9.87
C ALA A 296 15.17 19.57 -9.21
N ARG A 297 15.97 18.58 -9.62
CA ARG A 297 17.28 18.29 -9.02
C ARG A 297 18.34 19.36 -9.32
N VAL A 298 18.57 19.66 -10.60
CA VAL A 298 19.69 20.48 -11.04
C VAL A 298 19.38 21.96 -10.87
N MET A 299 18.23 22.43 -11.38
CA MET A 299 17.91 23.86 -11.31
C MET A 299 17.30 24.27 -9.97
N ASN A 300 16.35 23.48 -9.44
CA ASN A 300 15.56 23.88 -8.27
C ASN A 300 16.06 23.28 -6.93
N GLY A 301 17.23 22.62 -6.91
CA GLY A 301 17.88 22.14 -5.69
C GLY A 301 17.15 20.99 -4.95
N GLY A 302 16.28 20.25 -5.64
CA GLY A 302 15.56 19.08 -5.11
C GLY A 302 14.24 19.40 -4.39
N ILE A 303 14.10 20.58 -3.77
CA ILE A 303 12.81 21.05 -3.24
C ILE A 303 12.06 21.71 -4.41
N SER A 304 11.24 20.94 -5.14
CA SER A 304 10.56 21.45 -6.31
C SER A 304 9.05 21.15 -6.35
N GLY A 305 8.25 22.14 -6.72
CA GLY A 305 6.80 21.98 -6.79
C GLY A 305 6.35 20.92 -7.79
N ASN A 306 7.14 20.65 -8.84
CA ASN A 306 6.86 19.64 -9.86
C ASN A 306 7.27 18.20 -9.46
N ALA A 307 8.28 18.03 -8.61
CA ALA A 307 8.88 16.74 -8.23
C ALA A 307 9.81 16.89 -7.02
N GLY A 308 10.04 15.82 -6.26
CA GLY A 308 11.04 15.79 -5.18
C GLY A 308 10.51 15.43 -3.80
N VAL A 309 9.22 15.12 -3.66
CA VAL A 309 8.71 14.37 -2.50
C VAL A 309 9.23 12.94 -2.59
N PHE A 310 9.75 12.44 -1.48
CA PHE A 310 10.02 11.02 -1.25
C PHE A 310 9.00 10.49 -0.25
N SER A 311 8.50 9.27 -0.44
CA SER A 311 7.49 8.66 0.43
C SER A 311 7.50 7.13 0.37
N CYS A 312 6.98 6.48 1.41
CA CYS A 312 6.64 5.05 1.38
C CYS A 312 5.13 4.83 1.12
N ALA A 313 4.69 3.56 1.03
CA ALA A 313 3.30 3.22 0.76
C ALA A 313 2.35 3.53 1.93
N ASP A 314 2.78 3.33 3.19
CA ASP A 314 1.95 3.57 4.38
C ASP A 314 1.58 5.05 4.56
N ASP A 315 2.53 5.95 4.34
CA ASP A 315 2.31 7.40 4.42
C ASP A 315 1.33 7.90 3.34
N ILE A 316 1.49 7.44 2.10
CA ILE A 316 0.56 7.80 1.01
C ILE A 316 -0.83 7.23 1.29
N ALA A 317 -0.90 6.04 1.87
CA ALA A 317 -2.15 5.44 2.30
C ALA A 317 -2.86 6.32 3.36
N ILE A 318 -2.12 6.88 4.33
CA ILE A 318 -2.66 7.87 5.28
C ILE A 318 -3.22 9.10 4.55
N LEU A 319 -2.48 9.68 3.60
CA LEU A 319 -2.98 10.82 2.81
C LEU A 319 -4.23 10.45 2.00
N CYS A 320 -4.27 9.26 1.41
CA CYS A 320 -5.44 8.77 0.68
C CYS A 320 -6.66 8.62 1.60
N ALA A 321 -6.48 8.01 2.78
CA ALA A 321 -7.53 7.90 3.78
C ALA A 321 -8.02 9.27 4.27
N ALA A 322 -7.10 10.22 4.49
CA ALA A 322 -7.45 11.59 4.86
C ALA A 322 -8.32 12.26 3.77
N LEU A 323 -7.93 12.16 2.49
CA LEU A 323 -8.68 12.72 1.37
C LEU A 323 -10.04 12.02 1.17
N GLN A 324 -10.11 10.70 1.29
CA GLN A 324 -11.38 9.95 1.30
C GLN A 324 -12.32 10.44 2.42
N ASN A 325 -11.78 10.65 3.61
CA ASN A 325 -12.49 11.18 4.78
C ASN A 325 -12.63 12.73 4.76
N GLY A 326 -12.64 13.34 3.59
CA GLY A 326 -12.90 14.77 3.42
C GLY A 326 -11.85 15.70 4.01
N GLY A 327 -10.59 15.25 4.11
CA GLY A 327 -9.43 16.04 4.53
C GLY A 327 -8.93 15.80 5.96
N GLU A 328 -9.35 14.71 6.62
CA GLU A 328 -9.02 14.43 8.04
C GLU A 328 -8.64 12.97 8.29
N TRP A 329 -7.56 12.76 9.06
CA TRP A 329 -7.15 11.45 9.58
C TRP A 329 -6.82 11.57 11.06
N ASN A 330 -7.25 10.60 11.87
CA ASN A 330 -6.95 10.52 13.31
C ASN A 330 -7.25 11.82 14.10
N GLY A 331 -8.31 12.55 13.72
CA GLY A 331 -8.69 13.85 14.31
C GLY A 331 -7.86 15.06 13.84
N CYS A 332 -6.82 14.84 13.02
CA CYS A 332 -6.01 15.88 12.40
C CYS A 332 -6.52 16.21 10.98
N ARG A 333 -6.76 17.49 10.71
CA ARG A 333 -7.38 17.97 9.46
C ARG A 333 -6.45 18.86 8.66
N ILE A 334 -6.20 18.49 7.40
CA ILE A 334 -5.40 19.26 6.43
C ILE A 334 -6.24 20.18 5.55
N LEU A 335 -7.50 19.80 5.25
CA LEU A 335 -8.43 20.54 4.40
C LEU A 335 -9.86 20.35 4.91
N SER A 336 -10.76 21.28 4.58
CA SER A 336 -12.20 21.06 4.76
C SER A 336 -12.75 20.03 3.74
N PRO A 337 -13.92 19.42 4.00
CA PRO A 337 -14.56 18.54 3.02
C PRO A 337 -14.92 19.25 1.71
N LEU A 338 -15.14 20.58 1.75
CA LEU A 338 -15.35 21.39 0.56
C LEU A 338 -14.05 21.68 -0.20
N GLY A 339 -12.93 21.86 0.50
CA GLY A 339 -11.59 21.98 -0.09
C GLY A 339 -11.21 20.71 -0.84
N VAL A 340 -11.36 19.53 -0.22
CA VAL A 340 -11.13 18.25 -0.90
C VAL A 340 -12.09 18.04 -2.06
N LYS A 341 -13.38 18.37 -1.91
CA LYS A 341 -14.34 18.32 -3.02
C LYS A 341 -13.92 19.21 -4.18
N ALA A 342 -13.42 20.41 -3.92
CA ALA A 342 -12.88 21.30 -4.95
C ALA A 342 -11.62 20.72 -5.62
N MET A 343 -10.71 20.11 -4.87
CA MET A 343 -9.52 19.44 -5.42
C MET A 343 -9.85 18.34 -6.42
N ARG A 344 -10.95 17.60 -6.24
CA ARG A 344 -11.37 16.53 -7.15
C ARG A 344 -12.47 16.90 -8.16
N THR A 345 -12.82 18.19 -8.28
CA THR A 345 -13.84 18.65 -9.23
C THR A 345 -13.17 19.31 -10.44
N VAL A 346 -13.49 18.86 -11.66
CA VAL A 346 -13.06 19.53 -12.89
C VAL A 346 -13.75 20.91 -12.98
N PRO A 347 -13.00 22.02 -13.12
CA PRO A 347 -13.62 23.36 -13.20
C PRO A 347 -14.51 23.49 -14.45
N ARG A 348 -15.67 24.15 -14.29
CA ARG A 348 -16.66 24.32 -15.39
C ARG A 348 -16.08 24.97 -16.65
N THR A 349 -15.12 25.87 -16.49
CA THR A 349 -14.41 26.57 -17.59
C THR A 349 -13.52 25.66 -18.42
N THR A 350 -13.13 24.51 -17.88
CA THR A 350 -12.20 23.53 -18.49
C THR A 350 -12.82 22.12 -18.45
N ALA A 351 -14.15 22.03 -18.48
CA ALA A 351 -14.89 20.79 -18.30
C ALA A 351 -14.57 19.71 -19.36
N SER A 352 -14.18 20.12 -20.57
CA SER A 352 -13.73 19.22 -21.64
C SER A 352 -12.30 18.71 -21.48
N LEU A 353 -11.52 19.24 -20.54
CA LEU A 353 -10.07 18.99 -20.42
C LEU A 353 -9.68 18.02 -19.28
N GLY A 354 -10.63 17.55 -18.46
CA GLY A 354 -10.42 16.43 -17.53
C GLY A 354 -9.43 16.63 -16.37
N ARG A 355 -8.87 17.83 -16.18
CA ARG A 355 -8.01 18.17 -15.03
C ARG A 355 -8.79 18.89 -13.93
N THR A 356 -8.45 18.54 -12.70
CA THR A 356 -8.99 19.14 -11.47
C THR A 356 -7.95 20.08 -10.84
N LEU A 357 -8.24 20.65 -9.65
CA LEU A 357 -7.27 21.47 -8.91
C LEU A 357 -6.19 20.59 -8.24
N GLY A 358 -5.29 20.05 -9.06
CA GLY A 358 -4.13 19.27 -8.62
C GLY A 358 -4.09 17.83 -9.11
N TRP A 359 -5.22 17.22 -9.48
CA TRP A 359 -5.30 15.81 -9.88
C TRP A 359 -5.76 15.64 -11.33
N ASP A 360 -5.46 14.48 -11.92
CA ASP A 360 -6.08 14.03 -13.15
C ASP A 360 -7.39 13.28 -12.85
N ASN A 361 -8.37 13.40 -13.74
CA ASN A 361 -9.66 12.71 -13.64
C ASN A 361 -9.96 11.92 -14.93
N PHE A 362 -9.73 12.49 -16.12
CA PHE A 362 -9.91 11.77 -17.38
C PHE A 362 -9.06 12.27 -18.57
N THR A 363 -7.89 12.90 -18.38
CA THR A 363 -6.99 13.13 -19.53
C THR A 363 -6.42 11.81 -20.06
N ALA A 364 -5.73 11.84 -21.21
CA ALA A 364 -4.95 10.70 -21.70
C ALA A 364 -3.89 10.19 -20.68
N TYR A 365 -3.47 11.01 -19.70
CA TYR A 365 -2.56 10.61 -18.64
C TYR A 365 -3.24 9.92 -17.45
N ALA A 366 -4.58 9.92 -17.36
CA ALA A 366 -5.37 9.27 -16.31
C ALA A 366 -5.55 7.75 -16.50
N SER A 367 -4.89 7.15 -17.50
CA SER A 367 -5.00 5.71 -17.81
C SER A 367 -4.59 4.80 -16.64
N ASN A 368 -3.85 5.30 -15.65
CA ASN A 368 -3.58 4.58 -14.42
C ASN A 368 -4.86 4.19 -13.66
N ASN A 369 -5.96 4.93 -13.81
CA ASN A 369 -7.27 4.59 -13.21
C ASN A 369 -7.82 3.23 -13.71
N GLY A 370 -7.27 2.65 -14.78
CA GLY A 370 -7.80 1.45 -15.41
C GLY A 370 -9.13 1.71 -16.13
N ASP A 371 -9.85 0.63 -16.41
CA ASP A 371 -11.07 0.59 -17.21
C ASP A 371 -12.35 0.40 -16.37
N LEU A 372 -12.20 0.03 -15.08
CA LEU A 372 -13.31 -0.41 -14.21
C LEU A 372 -13.72 0.58 -13.12
N PHE A 373 -12.85 1.52 -12.73
CA PHE A 373 -13.17 2.53 -11.72
C PHE A 373 -14.07 3.64 -12.31
N GLY A 374 -14.88 4.27 -11.44
CA GLY A 374 -15.93 5.22 -11.86
C GLY A 374 -15.39 6.57 -12.37
N PRO A 375 -16.22 7.38 -13.06
CA PRO A 375 -15.81 8.66 -13.65
C PRO A 375 -15.44 9.74 -12.61
N ASN A 376 -15.75 9.54 -11.33
CA ASN A 376 -15.30 10.43 -10.24
C ASN A 376 -13.90 10.09 -9.70
N THR A 377 -13.28 9.03 -10.22
CA THR A 377 -11.93 8.58 -9.83
C THR A 377 -10.90 9.60 -10.28
N TYR A 378 -9.95 9.92 -9.38
CA TYR A 378 -8.88 10.86 -9.67
C TYR A 378 -7.53 10.34 -9.19
N GLY A 379 -6.46 10.80 -9.82
CA GLY A 379 -5.13 10.26 -9.56
C GLY A 379 -3.99 11.07 -10.16
N HIS A 380 -2.79 10.56 -9.97
CA HIS A 380 -1.59 11.06 -10.63
C HIS A 380 -0.53 9.96 -10.76
N THR A 381 0.37 10.16 -11.72
CA THR A 381 1.54 9.30 -11.95
C THR A 381 2.85 10.05 -11.74
N GLY A 382 3.91 9.33 -11.37
CA GLY A 382 5.29 9.77 -11.33
C GLY A 382 6.10 9.15 -12.47
N TYR A 383 7.10 9.86 -12.99
CA TYR A 383 7.92 9.37 -14.10
C TYR A 383 8.72 8.11 -13.72
N THR A 384 9.25 8.08 -12.50
CA THR A 384 9.90 6.91 -11.85
C THR A 384 9.03 5.65 -11.78
N GLY A 385 7.73 5.76 -12.05
CA GLY A 385 6.79 4.64 -12.12
C GLY A 385 5.73 4.64 -11.02
N THR A 386 5.91 5.41 -9.94
CA THR A 386 4.91 5.58 -8.87
C THR A 386 3.55 6.05 -9.40
N SER A 387 2.46 5.69 -8.72
CA SER A 387 1.11 6.19 -9.04
C SER A 387 0.16 6.10 -7.85
N ILE A 388 -0.76 7.06 -7.79
CA ILE A 388 -1.80 7.20 -6.77
C ILE A 388 -3.16 7.31 -7.48
N ILE A 389 -4.14 6.54 -7.04
CA ILE A 389 -5.53 6.54 -7.51
C ILE A 389 -6.43 6.64 -6.29
N ILE A 390 -7.45 7.50 -6.34
CA ILE A 390 -8.49 7.63 -5.32
C ILE A 390 -9.85 7.59 -6.03
N ASP A 391 -10.61 6.53 -5.80
CA ASP A 391 -12.00 6.42 -6.18
C ASP A 391 -12.90 6.76 -4.98
N PRO A 392 -13.57 7.92 -4.99
CA PRO A 392 -14.50 8.31 -3.93
C PRO A 392 -15.81 7.51 -3.96
N ASP A 393 -16.17 6.89 -5.09
CA ASP A 393 -17.48 6.24 -5.25
C ASP A 393 -17.50 4.85 -4.56
N ASN A 394 -16.39 4.10 -4.62
CA ASN A 394 -16.22 2.84 -3.88
C ASN A 394 -15.34 2.96 -2.62
N ASN A 395 -15.02 4.20 -2.20
CA ASN A 395 -14.19 4.52 -1.03
C ASN A 395 -12.86 3.74 -1.02
N THR A 396 -12.21 3.66 -2.20
CA THR A 396 -11.02 2.84 -2.45
C THR A 396 -9.88 3.69 -3.02
N SER A 397 -8.64 3.41 -2.61
CA SER A 397 -7.44 4.03 -3.18
C SER A 397 -6.41 2.96 -3.50
N VAL A 398 -5.70 3.15 -4.61
CA VAL A 398 -4.66 2.24 -5.09
C VAL A 398 -3.35 3.00 -5.20
N ILE A 399 -2.32 2.47 -4.55
CA ILE A 399 -0.98 3.06 -4.47
C ILE A 399 0.00 2.02 -4.97
N LEU A 400 0.53 2.24 -6.17
CA LEU A 400 1.53 1.37 -6.79
C LEU A 400 2.85 2.13 -6.86
N LEU A 401 3.84 1.69 -6.07
CA LEU A 401 5.19 2.25 -6.04
C LEU A 401 6.14 1.25 -6.69
N ILE A 402 6.82 1.68 -7.75
CA ILE A 402 7.78 0.90 -8.54
C ILE A 402 8.92 1.82 -8.93
N ASN A 403 9.99 1.25 -9.50
CA ASN A 403 11.10 2.03 -10.03
C ASN A 403 11.43 1.61 -11.47
N ALA A 404 10.67 2.15 -12.42
CA ALA A 404 10.72 1.81 -13.85
C ALA A 404 12.00 2.29 -14.54
N VAL A 405 12.75 3.21 -13.91
CA VAL A 405 13.99 3.79 -14.42
C VAL A 405 15.25 3.18 -13.77
N HIS A 406 15.10 2.13 -12.97
CA HIS A 406 16.22 1.48 -12.27
C HIS A 406 16.59 0.12 -12.88
N PRO A 407 17.85 -0.11 -13.29
CA PRO A 407 18.96 0.86 -13.30
C PRO A 407 18.97 1.79 -14.51
N GLU A 408 18.21 1.48 -15.56
CA GLU A 408 18.24 2.16 -16.86
C GLU A 408 16.81 2.54 -17.24
N ASP A 409 16.60 3.76 -17.78
CA ASP A 409 15.30 4.19 -18.31
C ASP A 409 15.05 3.58 -19.70
N GLY A 410 13.80 3.26 -19.99
CA GLY A 410 13.40 2.62 -21.27
C GLY A 410 12.11 1.80 -21.23
N HIS A 411 11.53 1.53 -20.06
CA HIS A 411 10.35 0.66 -19.91
C HIS A 411 9.06 1.43 -19.60
N SER A 412 8.02 1.20 -20.40
CA SER A 412 6.70 1.85 -20.21
C SER A 412 5.81 1.05 -19.26
N VAL A 413 5.59 1.60 -18.06
CA VAL A 413 4.76 1.00 -17.01
C VAL A 413 3.29 1.45 -17.02
N VAL A 414 2.86 2.16 -18.08
CA VAL A 414 1.46 2.63 -18.24
C VAL A 414 0.46 1.47 -18.18
N ARG A 415 0.75 0.39 -18.91
CA ARG A 415 -0.10 -0.82 -18.93
C ARG A 415 -0.17 -1.49 -17.56
N LEU A 416 0.94 -1.59 -16.84
CA LEU A 416 1.00 -2.25 -15.53
C LEU A 416 0.05 -1.57 -14.53
N ARG A 417 0.09 -0.23 -14.45
CA ARG A 417 -0.80 0.55 -13.59
C ARG A 417 -2.28 0.25 -13.85
N SER A 418 -2.66 0.24 -15.13
CA SER A 418 -4.04 -0.05 -15.58
C SER A 418 -4.49 -1.46 -15.18
N LEU A 419 -3.62 -2.47 -15.37
CA LEU A 419 -3.89 -3.86 -14.99
C LEU A 419 -4.05 -4.02 -13.47
N VAL A 420 -3.19 -3.39 -12.67
CA VAL A 420 -3.29 -3.39 -11.21
C VAL A 420 -4.56 -2.69 -10.74
N ALA A 421 -4.91 -1.53 -11.30
CA ALA A 421 -6.15 -0.83 -10.98
C ALA A 421 -7.39 -1.68 -11.30
N ASN A 422 -7.42 -2.34 -12.46
CA ASN A 422 -8.50 -3.27 -12.83
C ASN A 422 -8.61 -4.47 -11.88
N ALA A 423 -7.49 -5.07 -11.48
CA ALA A 423 -7.49 -6.18 -10.53
C ALA A 423 -8.03 -5.76 -9.15
N VAL A 424 -7.66 -4.56 -8.69
CA VAL A 424 -8.18 -4.01 -7.43
C VAL A 424 -9.68 -3.68 -7.55
N ALA A 425 -10.11 -3.01 -8.62
CA ALA A 425 -11.53 -2.74 -8.87
C ALA A 425 -12.35 -4.03 -8.96
N ALA A 426 -11.86 -5.05 -9.67
CA ALA A 426 -12.52 -6.36 -9.79
C ALA A 426 -12.57 -7.17 -8.49
N SER A 427 -11.77 -6.81 -7.47
CA SER A 427 -11.86 -7.39 -6.13
C SER A 427 -13.02 -6.83 -5.31
N ILE A 428 -13.56 -5.66 -5.68
CA ILE A 428 -14.69 -5.00 -5.00
C ILE A 428 -15.97 -5.77 -5.33
N CYS A 429 -16.30 -6.77 -4.51
CA CYS A 429 -17.46 -7.63 -4.71
C CYS A 429 -18.01 -8.18 -3.38
N PRO A 430 -19.26 -8.69 -3.36
CA PRO A 430 -19.83 -9.27 -2.15
C PRO A 430 -19.00 -10.45 -1.65
N ILE A 431 -18.51 -10.35 -0.41
CA ILE A 431 -17.82 -11.47 0.25
C ILE A 431 -18.82 -12.57 0.62
N PRO A 432 -18.52 -13.85 0.36
CA PRO A 432 -19.46 -14.94 0.59
C PRO A 432 -19.61 -15.31 2.07
N ARG A 433 -18.59 -15.05 2.90
CA ARG A 433 -18.50 -15.46 4.31
C ARG A 433 -17.70 -14.45 5.13
N ILE A 434 -18.02 -14.37 6.42
CA ILE A 434 -17.28 -13.61 7.44
C ILE A 434 -16.74 -14.60 8.46
N TYR A 435 -15.49 -14.40 8.88
CA TYR A 435 -14.78 -15.25 9.84
C TYR A 435 -14.47 -14.50 11.14
N THR A 436 -13.84 -15.17 12.11
CA THR A 436 -13.48 -14.57 13.40
C THR A 436 -12.28 -13.62 13.29
N ASP A 437 -12.11 -12.71 14.26
CA ASP A 437 -10.92 -11.85 14.31
C ASP A 437 -9.61 -12.64 14.39
N HIS A 438 -9.61 -13.81 15.04
CA HIS A 438 -8.45 -14.70 15.08
C HIS A 438 -8.12 -15.29 13.70
N TYR A 439 -9.15 -15.65 12.91
CA TYR A 439 -8.96 -16.07 11.52
C TYR A 439 -8.27 -14.98 10.73
N TYR A 440 -8.76 -13.73 10.78
CA TYR A 440 -8.18 -12.64 10.01
C TYR A 440 -6.77 -12.26 10.49
N LYS A 441 -6.50 -12.34 11.79
CA LYS A 441 -5.15 -12.17 12.35
C LYS A 441 -4.17 -13.23 11.81
N ARG A 442 -4.57 -14.50 11.76
CA ARG A 442 -3.75 -15.60 11.21
C ARG A 442 -3.61 -15.51 9.70
N PHE A 443 -4.67 -15.12 8.98
CA PHE A 443 -4.65 -14.86 7.55
C PHE A 443 -3.61 -13.80 7.17
N LEU A 444 -3.58 -12.66 7.89
CA LEU A 444 -2.58 -11.61 7.70
C LEU A 444 -1.17 -12.08 8.06
N GLN A 445 -1.01 -12.81 9.16
CA GLN A 445 0.28 -13.41 9.51
C GLN A 445 0.82 -14.30 8.37
N PHE A 446 -0.03 -15.08 7.70
CA PHE A 446 0.39 -15.91 6.57
C PHE A 446 0.80 -15.11 5.33
N MET A 447 0.35 -13.86 5.17
CA MET A 447 0.81 -12.97 4.11
C MET A 447 2.20 -12.36 4.38
N ASP A 448 2.57 -12.24 5.66
CA ASP A 448 3.88 -11.69 6.09
C ASP A 448 4.94 -12.79 6.26
N GLU A 449 4.52 -14.05 6.38
CA GLU A 449 5.41 -15.20 6.31
C GLU A 449 5.93 -15.43 4.87
N PRO A 450 7.12 -16.02 4.69
CA PRO A 450 7.61 -16.39 3.37
C PRO A 450 6.59 -17.26 2.60
N ALA A 451 6.41 -16.95 1.32
CA ALA A 451 5.50 -17.68 0.43
C ALA A 451 5.81 -19.19 0.43
N ILE A 452 4.76 -20.00 0.33
CA ILE A 452 4.89 -21.44 0.17
C ILE A 452 5.63 -21.75 -1.13
N THR A 453 6.54 -22.71 -1.10
CA THR A 453 7.31 -23.17 -2.25
C THR A 453 7.13 -24.68 -2.46
N SER A 454 7.55 -25.17 -3.62
CA SER A 454 7.48 -26.60 -3.95
C SER A 454 8.39 -27.49 -3.09
N LYS A 455 9.20 -26.90 -2.21
CA LYS A 455 10.00 -27.59 -1.20
C LYS A 455 9.26 -27.74 0.12
N ASP A 456 8.20 -26.98 0.38
CA ASP A 456 7.51 -26.96 1.67
C ASP A 456 6.53 -28.12 1.84
N ILE A 457 6.30 -28.48 3.10
CA ILE A 457 5.29 -29.45 3.55
C ILE A 457 4.28 -28.67 4.39
N VAL A 458 3.01 -28.68 4.01
CA VAL A 458 1.99 -27.84 4.65
C VAL A 458 1.10 -28.67 5.56
N MET A 459 1.03 -28.27 6.84
CA MET A 459 0.04 -28.75 7.79
C MET A 459 -1.16 -27.80 7.75
N LEU A 460 -2.29 -28.24 7.21
CA LEU A 460 -3.49 -27.43 6.95
C LEU A 460 -4.68 -27.96 7.76
N GLY A 461 -5.39 -27.08 8.45
CA GLY A 461 -6.50 -27.47 9.31
C GLY A 461 -6.95 -26.37 10.27
N ASN A 462 -7.57 -26.79 11.37
CA ASN A 462 -8.15 -25.91 12.38
C ASN A 462 -7.24 -25.71 13.62
N SER A 463 -7.85 -25.51 14.80
CA SER A 463 -7.18 -25.34 16.09
C SER A 463 -6.25 -26.49 16.46
N LEU A 464 -6.57 -27.72 16.08
CA LEU A 464 -5.71 -28.89 16.29
C LEU A 464 -4.38 -28.75 15.53
N THR A 465 -4.43 -28.18 14.33
CA THR A 465 -3.24 -27.91 13.50
C THR A 465 -2.50 -26.67 14.00
N GLU A 466 -3.19 -25.59 14.38
CA GLU A 466 -2.55 -24.39 14.94
C GLU A 466 -1.82 -24.71 16.26
N GLY A 467 -2.50 -25.38 17.20
CA GLY A 467 -1.95 -25.78 18.51
C GLY A 467 -0.74 -26.71 18.45
N GLY A 468 -0.49 -27.34 17.29
CA GLY A 468 0.76 -28.05 17.04
C GLY A 468 2.00 -27.14 17.01
N GLY A 469 1.85 -25.82 16.91
CA GLY A 469 2.96 -24.86 16.99
C GLY A 469 4.00 -25.08 15.89
N ASP A 470 5.27 -25.23 16.28
CA ASP A 470 6.38 -25.53 15.36
C ASP A 470 6.38 -27.01 14.94
N TRP A 471 5.60 -27.31 13.89
CA TRP A 471 5.61 -28.60 13.23
C TRP A 471 6.96 -28.96 12.59
N SER A 472 7.80 -27.98 12.26
CA SER A 472 9.15 -28.21 11.71
C SER A 472 10.07 -28.82 12.78
N ALA A 473 10.05 -28.29 14.00
CA ALA A 473 10.72 -28.87 15.16
C ALA A 473 10.14 -30.24 15.52
N ARG A 474 8.81 -30.37 15.63
CA ARG A 474 8.15 -31.64 15.99
C ARG A 474 8.46 -32.78 15.02
N LEU A 475 8.57 -32.50 13.72
CA LEU A 475 8.83 -33.50 12.69
C LEU A 475 10.31 -33.64 12.31
N GLY A 476 11.18 -32.74 12.77
CA GLY A 476 12.61 -32.72 12.46
C GLY A 476 12.89 -32.30 11.01
N LYS A 477 12.10 -31.37 10.46
CA LYS A 477 12.11 -30.96 9.05
C LYS A 477 11.86 -29.45 8.91
N LYS A 478 12.90 -28.69 8.57
CA LYS A 478 12.90 -27.21 8.50
C LYS A 478 11.88 -26.60 7.52
N ASN A 479 11.35 -27.40 6.60
CA ASN A 479 10.44 -27.02 5.52
C ASN A 479 8.96 -27.33 5.83
N VAL A 480 8.60 -27.67 7.08
CA VAL A 480 7.19 -27.85 7.45
C VAL A 480 6.57 -26.52 7.88
N ARG A 481 5.42 -26.17 7.30
CA ARG A 481 4.70 -24.92 7.52
C ARG A 481 3.36 -25.17 8.19
N ASN A 482 3.07 -24.43 9.26
CA ASN A 482 1.78 -24.45 9.94
C ASN A 482 0.81 -23.47 9.26
N ARG A 483 -0.28 -23.97 8.68
CA ARG A 483 -1.39 -23.19 8.10
C ARG A 483 -2.72 -23.43 8.84
N GLY A 484 -2.63 -23.91 10.08
CA GLY A 484 -3.76 -24.07 10.98
C GLY A 484 -4.30 -22.74 11.51
N ILE A 485 -5.63 -22.65 11.64
CA ILE A 485 -6.35 -21.51 12.25
C ILE A 485 -7.33 -22.00 13.33
N ILE A 486 -7.30 -21.44 14.54
CA ILE A 486 -8.29 -21.76 15.60
C ILE A 486 -9.71 -21.33 15.19
N GLY A 487 -10.68 -22.22 15.40
CA GLY A 487 -12.10 -22.00 15.07
C GLY A 487 -12.46 -22.14 13.59
N ASP A 488 -11.50 -22.52 12.75
CA ASP A 488 -11.64 -22.60 11.30
C ASP A 488 -12.52 -23.76 10.81
N GLU A 489 -13.28 -23.52 9.76
CA GLU A 489 -14.24 -24.42 9.11
C GLU A 489 -13.70 -24.90 7.76
N VAL A 490 -14.37 -25.88 7.12
CA VAL A 490 -13.97 -26.37 5.80
C VAL A 490 -13.92 -25.24 4.77
N MET A 491 -14.93 -24.35 4.77
CA MET A 491 -14.95 -23.22 3.84
C MET A 491 -13.94 -22.12 4.19
N GLY A 492 -13.56 -21.98 5.47
CA GLY A 492 -12.49 -21.09 5.90
C GLY A 492 -11.14 -21.49 5.32
N ILE A 493 -10.88 -22.80 5.20
CA ILE A 493 -9.74 -23.33 4.45
C ILE A 493 -9.89 -23.06 2.96
N TYR A 494 -11.03 -23.44 2.38
CA TYR A 494 -11.30 -23.28 0.95
C TYR A 494 -11.03 -21.85 0.47
N ASP A 495 -11.59 -20.85 1.15
CA ASP A 495 -11.48 -19.45 0.73
C ASP A 495 -10.00 -18.96 0.75
N ARG A 496 -9.18 -19.41 1.72
CA ARG A 496 -7.75 -19.05 1.82
C ARG A 496 -6.74 -19.99 1.11
N LEU A 497 -7.18 -21.05 0.42
CA LEU A 497 -6.28 -21.98 -0.30
C LEU A 497 -5.30 -21.26 -1.26
N HIS A 498 -5.71 -20.11 -1.77
CA HIS A 498 -4.94 -19.27 -2.67
C HIS A 498 -3.63 -18.72 -2.05
N GLN A 499 -3.50 -18.70 -0.70
CA GLN A 499 -2.24 -18.39 0.01
C GLN A 499 -1.23 -19.56 0.00
N ILE A 500 -1.61 -20.72 -0.53
CA ILE A 500 -0.85 -21.98 -0.40
C ILE A 500 -0.59 -22.61 -1.77
N LEU A 501 -1.64 -22.79 -2.58
CA LEU A 501 -1.58 -23.61 -3.79
C LEU A 501 -0.68 -23.07 -4.93
N PRO A 502 -0.54 -21.76 -5.16
CA PRO A 502 0.44 -21.23 -6.13
C PRO A 502 1.89 -21.64 -5.83
N GLY A 503 2.18 -22.00 -4.57
CA GLY A 503 3.50 -22.49 -4.16
C GLY A 503 3.78 -23.95 -4.57
N HIS A 504 2.79 -24.70 -5.04
CA HIS A 504 2.87 -26.12 -5.37
C HIS A 504 3.58 -27.00 -4.32
N PRO A 505 3.20 -26.94 -3.02
CA PRO A 505 3.94 -27.59 -1.94
C PRO A 505 4.11 -29.10 -2.17
N ALA A 506 5.28 -29.65 -1.82
CA ALA A 506 5.59 -31.07 -2.04
C ALA A 506 4.58 -32.02 -1.39
N LYS A 507 4.05 -31.64 -0.21
CA LYS A 507 3.05 -32.41 0.54
C LYS A 507 2.09 -31.47 1.26
N LEU A 508 0.83 -31.86 1.36
CA LEU A 508 -0.19 -31.15 2.13
C LEU A 508 -0.97 -32.14 2.99
N PHE A 509 -1.03 -31.89 4.30
CA PHE A 509 -1.76 -32.70 5.27
C PHE A 509 -3.02 -31.93 5.71
N LEU A 510 -4.20 -32.43 5.36
CA LEU A 510 -5.48 -31.77 5.64
C LEU A 510 -6.20 -32.47 6.79
N LEU A 511 -6.60 -31.72 7.83
CA LEU A 511 -7.54 -32.16 8.88
C LEU A 511 -8.51 -31.03 9.20
N ILE A 512 -9.78 -31.19 8.85
CA ILE A 512 -10.83 -30.18 8.99
C ILE A 512 -12.22 -30.83 9.05
N GLY A 513 -13.20 -30.15 9.66
CA GLY A 513 -14.61 -30.61 9.76
C GLY A 513 -15.22 -30.59 11.16
N VAL A 514 -14.41 -30.58 12.24
CA VAL A 514 -14.96 -30.66 13.63
C VAL A 514 -15.68 -29.39 14.09
N ASN A 515 -15.32 -28.23 13.55
CA ASN A 515 -16.01 -26.96 13.87
C ASN A 515 -17.35 -26.87 13.13
N ASP A 516 -17.41 -27.44 11.93
CA ASP A 516 -18.61 -27.57 11.11
C ASP A 516 -19.68 -28.45 11.81
N ILE A 517 -19.27 -29.52 12.51
CA ILE A 517 -20.13 -30.29 13.44
C ILE A 517 -20.72 -29.40 14.54
N SER A 518 -19.93 -28.46 15.07
CA SER A 518 -20.39 -27.51 16.09
C SER A 518 -21.43 -26.51 15.55
N HIS A 519 -21.53 -26.36 14.23
CA HIS A 519 -22.50 -25.51 13.53
C HIS A 519 -23.69 -26.28 12.94
N ASP A 520 -23.96 -27.48 13.50
CA ASP A 520 -25.14 -28.31 13.21
C ASP A 520 -25.26 -28.75 11.74
N LEU A 521 -24.15 -28.76 11.00
CA LEU A 521 -24.10 -29.29 9.65
C LEU A 521 -24.13 -30.82 9.65
N ALA A 522 -24.89 -31.39 8.72
CA ALA A 522 -25.01 -32.84 8.56
C ALA A 522 -23.68 -33.46 8.07
N PRO A 523 -23.40 -34.73 8.42
CA PRO A 523 -22.19 -35.44 7.99
C PRO A 523 -21.92 -35.33 6.48
N ASP A 524 -22.95 -35.50 5.65
CA ASP A 524 -22.84 -35.40 4.19
C ASP A 524 -22.46 -34.00 3.73
N SER A 525 -23.05 -32.94 4.29
CA SER A 525 -22.69 -31.56 3.94
C SER A 525 -21.22 -31.25 4.29
N ILE A 526 -20.71 -31.78 5.41
CA ILE A 526 -19.31 -31.61 5.81
C ILE A 526 -18.39 -32.37 4.84
N VAL A 527 -18.74 -33.62 4.49
CA VAL A 527 -17.99 -34.45 3.54
C VAL A 527 -17.97 -33.81 2.14
N ASP A 528 -19.09 -33.27 1.67
CA ASP A 528 -19.20 -32.61 0.37
C ASP A 528 -18.35 -31.33 0.30
N MET A 529 -18.33 -30.50 1.34
CA MET A 529 -17.43 -29.34 1.41
C MET A 529 -15.95 -29.78 1.44
N ILE A 530 -15.62 -30.89 2.12
CA ILE A 530 -14.26 -31.43 2.13
C ILE A 530 -13.89 -31.94 0.73
N ARG A 531 -14.81 -32.63 0.04
CA ARG A 531 -14.65 -33.04 -1.36
C ARG A 531 -14.34 -31.84 -2.25
N MET A 532 -15.16 -30.79 -2.22
CA MET A 532 -14.92 -29.55 -2.99
C MET A 532 -13.55 -28.92 -2.70
N THR A 533 -13.12 -28.95 -1.44
CA THR A 533 -11.81 -28.43 -1.01
C THR A 533 -10.66 -29.28 -1.56
N VAL A 534 -10.81 -30.61 -1.51
CA VAL A 534 -9.85 -31.59 -2.02
C VAL A 534 -9.73 -31.55 -3.55
N GLU A 535 -10.85 -31.48 -4.26
CA GLU A 535 -10.91 -31.31 -5.72
C GLU A 535 -10.18 -30.05 -6.15
N ARG A 536 -10.43 -28.93 -5.44
CA ARG A 536 -9.75 -27.66 -5.70
C ARG A 536 -8.24 -27.75 -5.47
N ILE A 537 -7.79 -28.39 -4.38
CA ILE A 537 -6.37 -28.64 -4.12
C ILE A 537 -5.72 -29.41 -5.28
N ARG A 538 -6.35 -30.50 -5.75
CA ARG A 538 -5.83 -31.32 -6.86
C ARG A 538 -5.85 -30.59 -8.20
N LYS A 539 -6.82 -29.69 -8.43
CA LYS A 539 -6.93 -28.90 -9.66
C LYS A 539 -5.89 -27.78 -9.72
N GLU A 540 -5.72 -27.02 -8.63
CA GLU A 540 -4.81 -25.86 -8.57
C GLU A 540 -3.36 -26.27 -8.25
N SER A 541 -3.14 -27.43 -7.62
CA SER A 541 -1.79 -27.99 -7.42
C SER A 541 -1.74 -29.52 -7.63
N PRO A 542 -1.71 -29.98 -8.89
CA PRO A 542 -1.74 -31.41 -9.21
C PRO A 542 -0.51 -32.20 -8.70
N ASP A 543 0.65 -31.55 -8.59
CA ASP A 543 1.89 -32.17 -8.12
C ASP A 543 1.98 -32.27 -6.58
N THR A 544 1.08 -31.59 -5.84
CA THR A 544 1.06 -31.64 -4.38
C THR A 544 0.57 -33.00 -3.89
N LYS A 545 1.43 -33.72 -3.15
CA LYS A 545 1.01 -34.98 -2.52
C LYS A 545 0.10 -34.72 -1.33
N LEU A 546 -1.20 -34.83 -1.58
CA LEU A 546 -2.25 -34.65 -0.58
C LEU A 546 -2.40 -35.87 0.33
N TYR A 547 -2.48 -35.60 1.64
CA TYR A 547 -2.83 -36.55 2.69
C TYR A 547 -4.08 -36.07 3.42
N LEU A 548 -5.19 -36.79 3.26
CA LEU A 548 -6.42 -36.52 4.00
C LEU A 548 -6.37 -37.27 5.34
N GLN A 549 -6.62 -36.58 6.45
CA GLN A 549 -6.58 -37.16 7.79
C GLN A 549 -8.00 -37.30 8.34
N SER A 550 -8.26 -38.38 9.06
CA SER A 550 -9.51 -38.53 9.81
C SER A 550 -9.66 -37.40 10.84
N LEU A 551 -10.90 -36.94 11.07
CA LEU A 551 -11.25 -36.16 12.24
C LEU A 551 -10.84 -36.91 13.52
N LEU A 552 -10.36 -36.15 14.51
CA LEU A 552 -10.08 -36.69 15.84
C LEU A 552 -11.37 -36.76 16.67
N PRO A 553 -11.49 -37.71 17.62
CA PRO A 553 -12.58 -37.72 18.57
C PRO A 553 -12.53 -36.49 19.50
N PHE A 554 -13.63 -36.23 20.19
CA PHE A 554 -13.70 -35.29 21.32
C PHE A 554 -14.34 -35.97 22.54
N ASN A 555 -14.28 -35.31 23.70
CA ASN A 555 -14.78 -35.83 24.97
C ASN A 555 -15.70 -34.80 25.63
N GLU A 556 -17.00 -35.04 25.49
CA GLU A 556 -18.06 -34.14 25.96
C GLU A 556 -18.13 -34.01 27.49
N SER A 557 -17.56 -34.97 28.25
CA SER A 557 -17.62 -34.97 29.72
C SER A 557 -16.92 -33.78 30.38
N PHE A 558 -15.99 -33.12 29.67
CA PHE A 558 -15.34 -31.88 30.10
C PHE A 558 -16.30 -30.68 30.11
N GLY A 559 -17.48 -30.76 29.47
CA GLY A 559 -18.53 -29.74 29.50
C GLY A 559 -18.20 -28.38 28.86
N ARG A 560 -16.97 -28.20 28.36
CA ARG A 560 -16.47 -26.91 27.82
C ARG A 560 -17.14 -26.50 26.52
N TYR A 561 -17.37 -27.46 25.62
CA TYR A 561 -17.83 -27.22 24.24
C TYR A 561 -19.30 -27.57 24.05
N LYS A 562 -20.21 -26.76 24.60
CA LYS A 562 -21.67 -27.00 24.57
C LYS A 562 -22.27 -27.25 23.17
N LYS A 563 -21.69 -26.66 22.12
CA LYS A 563 -22.10 -26.88 20.72
C LYS A 563 -21.79 -28.29 20.18
N LEU A 564 -20.97 -29.07 20.88
CA LEU A 564 -20.59 -30.44 20.52
C LEU A 564 -21.30 -31.51 21.37
N THR A 565 -22.17 -31.12 22.31
CA THR A 565 -22.92 -32.07 23.14
C THR A 565 -23.89 -32.91 22.30
N GLY A 566 -23.84 -34.23 22.47
CA GLY A 566 -24.62 -35.22 21.74
C GLY A 566 -24.09 -35.55 20.34
N LYS A 567 -22.85 -35.18 20.00
CA LYS A 567 -22.32 -35.25 18.61
C LYS A 567 -21.10 -36.14 18.43
N THR A 568 -20.58 -36.78 19.49
CA THR A 568 -19.40 -37.66 19.41
C THR A 568 -19.49 -38.71 18.29
N ASP A 569 -20.68 -39.30 18.07
CA ASP A 569 -20.88 -40.35 17.06
C ASP A 569 -20.93 -39.85 15.60
N MET A 570 -21.02 -38.54 15.36
CA MET A 570 -20.89 -37.98 14.00
C MET A 570 -19.46 -38.13 13.45
N VAL A 571 -18.45 -38.16 14.33
CA VAL A 571 -17.04 -38.24 13.96
C VAL A 571 -16.68 -39.54 13.22
N PRO A 572 -16.98 -40.75 13.73
CA PRO A 572 -16.74 -41.99 12.99
C PRO A 572 -17.56 -42.09 11.71
N GLU A 573 -18.78 -41.53 11.66
CA GLU A 573 -19.60 -41.50 10.44
C GLU A 573 -18.92 -40.68 9.33
N ILE A 574 -18.54 -39.43 9.64
CA ILE A 574 -17.79 -38.56 8.72
C ILE A 574 -16.48 -39.24 8.29
N ASN A 575 -15.74 -39.83 9.23
CA ASN A 575 -14.49 -40.53 8.93
C ASN A 575 -14.67 -41.70 7.96
N SER A 576 -15.73 -42.50 8.11
CA SER A 576 -16.02 -43.60 7.18
C SER A 576 -16.32 -43.09 5.76
N ARG A 577 -17.11 -42.02 5.65
CA ARG A 577 -17.42 -41.37 4.36
C ARG A 577 -16.15 -40.74 3.72
N LEU A 578 -15.29 -40.11 4.51
CA LEU A 578 -14.00 -39.57 4.06
C LEU A 578 -13.00 -40.66 3.62
N GLU A 579 -12.97 -41.81 4.30
CA GLU A 579 -12.13 -42.95 3.92
C GLU A 579 -12.59 -43.57 2.59
N ALA A 580 -13.91 -43.71 2.41
CA ALA A 580 -14.50 -44.18 1.15
C ALA A 580 -14.18 -43.22 -0.01
N PHE A 581 -14.40 -41.92 0.18
CA PHE A 581 -14.05 -40.86 -0.78
C PHE A 581 -12.55 -40.84 -1.12
N ALA A 582 -11.67 -40.93 -0.12
CA ALA A 582 -10.23 -40.96 -0.35
C ALA A 582 -9.80 -42.19 -1.16
N LYS A 583 -10.44 -43.34 -0.92
CA LYS A 583 -10.19 -44.58 -1.68
C LYS A 583 -10.67 -44.47 -3.13
N GLU A 584 -11.84 -43.88 -3.36
CA GLU A 584 -12.40 -43.61 -4.69
C GLU A 584 -11.48 -42.70 -5.52
N GLU A 585 -11.02 -41.60 -4.92
CA GLU A 585 -10.16 -40.60 -5.58
C GLU A 585 -8.65 -40.93 -5.59
N GLY A 586 -8.24 -42.09 -5.04
CA GLY A 586 -6.82 -42.50 -4.96
C GLY A 586 -5.96 -41.65 -4.02
N ILE A 587 -6.58 -40.98 -3.04
CA ILE A 587 -5.93 -40.08 -2.08
C ILE A 587 -5.37 -40.86 -0.89
N ALA A 588 -4.21 -40.43 -0.39
CA ALA A 588 -3.60 -41.04 0.79
C ALA A 588 -4.36 -40.67 2.08
N TYR A 589 -5.29 -41.52 2.50
CA TYR A 589 -5.97 -41.40 3.80
C TYR A 589 -5.05 -41.77 4.97
N ILE A 590 -5.12 -41.01 6.05
CA ILE A 590 -4.45 -41.30 7.32
C ILE A 590 -5.51 -41.37 8.42
N ASN A 591 -5.89 -42.60 8.77
CA ASN A 591 -6.82 -42.87 9.86
C ASN A 591 -6.12 -42.70 11.22
N LEU A 592 -6.30 -41.53 11.83
CA LEU A 592 -5.77 -41.15 13.15
C LEU A 592 -6.74 -41.52 14.28
N PHE A 593 -8.06 -41.52 14.02
CA PHE A 593 -9.12 -41.63 15.04
C PHE A 593 -8.89 -42.76 16.08
N PRO A 594 -8.56 -44.02 15.69
CA PRO A 594 -8.31 -45.12 16.63
C PRO A 594 -7.10 -44.94 17.57
N LEU A 595 -6.22 -43.97 17.32
CA LEU A 595 -5.05 -43.68 18.17
C LEU A 595 -5.43 -42.81 19.38
N PHE A 596 -6.57 -42.12 19.29
CA PHE A 596 -7.02 -41.10 20.24
C PHE A 596 -8.30 -41.49 20.99
N THR A 597 -9.00 -42.57 20.59
CA THR A 597 -10.21 -43.04 21.28
C THR A 597 -9.94 -43.89 22.51
N GLU A 598 -10.80 -43.79 23.53
CA GLU A 598 -10.82 -44.73 24.65
C GLU A 598 -11.32 -46.09 24.16
N LYS A 599 -10.70 -47.19 24.63
CA LYS A 599 -10.89 -48.53 24.07
C LYS A 599 -12.36 -48.97 24.10
N GLY A 600 -12.94 -49.16 22.92
CA GLY A 600 -14.35 -49.59 22.75
C GLY A 600 -15.35 -48.43 22.75
N THR A 601 -14.88 -47.19 22.60
CA THR A 601 -15.72 -45.97 22.56
C THR A 601 -15.33 -45.08 21.37
N ASN A 602 -16.15 -44.06 21.12
CA ASN A 602 -15.83 -42.96 20.19
C ASN A 602 -15.25 -41.72 20.89
N VAL A 603 -14.97 -41.80 22.20
CA VAL A 603 -14.62 -40.68 23.08
C VAL A 603 -13.11 -40.42 23.07
N LEU A 604 -12.69 -39.15 23.05
CA LEU A 604 -11.27 -38.77 23.15
C LEU A 604 -10.72 -39.14 24.54
N ARG A 605 -9.60 -39.87 24.52
CA ARG A 605 -8.79 -40.25 25.69
C ARG A 605 -8.53 -39.06 26.60
N SER A 606 -9.10 -39.11 27.80
CA SER A 606 -9.01 -38.02 28.80
C SER A 606 -7.58 -37.62 29.14
N GLU A 607 -6.61 -38.53 29.11
CA GLU A 607 -5.19 -38.24 29.37
C GLU A 607 -4.46 -37.54 28.20
N LEU A 608 -5.07 -37.44 27.01
CA LEU A 608 -4.50 -36.78 25.84
C LEU A 608 -5.01 -35.35 25.63
N THR A 609 -5.88 -34.84 26.50
CA THR A 609 -6.50 -33.52 26.38
C THR A 609 -6.56 -32.79 27.72
N GLY A 610 -6.52 -31.46 27.69
CA GLY A 610 -6.81 -30.62 28.86
C GLY A 610 -8.25 -30.12 28.94
N ASP A 611 -9.05 -30.33 27.89
CA ASP A 611 -10.32 -29.63 27.71
C ASP A 611 -11.41 -30.38 26.94
N GLY A 612 -11.14 -31.61 26.52
CA GLY A 612 -12.07 -32.45 25.77
C GLY A 612 -12.01 -32.29 24.25
N LEU A 613 -11.18 -31.40 23.69
CA LEU A 613 -11.10 -31.18 22.23
C LEU A 613 -9.66 -31.05 21.72
N HIS A 614 -8.82 -30.28 22.42
CA HIS A 614 -7.45 -30.01 22.00
C HIS A 614 -6.48 -31.02 22.62
N LEU A 615 -5.50 -31.43 21.82
CA LEU A 615 -4.46 -32.34 22.28
C LEU A 615 -3.48 -31.65 23.23
N ASN A 616 -3.01 -32.39 24.23
CA ASN A 616 -1.81 -32.04 24.98
C ASN A 616 -0.54 -32.55 24.26
N GLU A 617 0.63 -32.35 24.88
CA GLU A 617 1.92 -32.76 24.30
C GLU A 617 2.03 -34.26 23.99
N ASP A 618 1.42 -35.13 24.80
CA ASP A 618 1.44 -36.57 24.54
C ASP A 618 0.52 -36.95 23.38
N GLY A 619 -0.63 -36.28 23.23
CA GLY A 619 -1.46 -36.34 22.03
C GLY A 619 -0.69 -35.93 20.77
N TYR A 620 0.06 -34.81 20.81
CA TYR A 620 0.88 -34.38 19.68
C TYR A 620 2.03 -35.35 19.37
N LYS A 621 2.67 -35.98 20.37
CA LYS A 621 3.67 -37.05 20.14
C LYS A 621 3.08 -38.24 19.37
N ILE A 622 1.84 -38.64 19.68
CA ILE A 622 1.12 -39.71 18.98
C ILE A 622 0.86 -39.31 17.51
N TRP A 623 0.34 -38.11 17.26
CA TRP A 623 0.08 -37.61 15.90
C TRP A 623 1.37 -37.55 15.07
N VAL A 624 2.42 -36.95 15.64
CA VAL A 624 3.77 -36.90 15.04
C VAL A 624 4.25 -38.28 14.65
N LYS A 625 4.16 -39.28 15.55
CA LYS A 625 4.57 -40.66 15.29
C LYS A 625 3.79 -41.29 14.14
N ALA A 626 2.49 -41.00 14.01
CA ALA A 626 1.64 -41.52 12.93
C ALA A 626 2.04 -40.96 11.56
N ILE A 627 2.28 -39.64 11.45
CA ILE A 627 2.58 -38.99 10.15
C ILE A 627 4.07 -39.00 9.78
N LYS A 628 5.01 -39.23 10.72
CA LYS A 628 6.47 -39.13 10.49
C LYS A 628 6.99 -40.02 9.35
N LYS A 629 6.34 -41.15 9.04
CA LYS A 629 6.71 -42.01 7.89
C LYS A 629 6.21 -41.49 6.52
N LYS A 630 5.37 -40.46 6.51
CA LYS A 630 4.81 -39.82 5.30
C LYS A 630 5.51 -38.48 4.99
N ILE A 631 6.25 -37.92 5.94
CA ILE A 631 7.03 -36.68 5.90
C ILE A 631 8.42 -36.90 5.29
#